data_AF-A0A257I0X0-F1
#
_entry.id   AF-A0A257I0X0-F1
#
_cell.length_a   1.000
_cell.length_b   1.000
_cell.length_c   1.000
_cell.angle_alpha   90.00
_cell.angle_beta   90.00
_cell.angle_gamma   90.00
#
_symmetry.space_group_name_H-M   'P 1'
#
loop_
_entity.id
_entity.type
_entity.pdbx_description
1 polymer ?
#
loop_
_entity_poly.entity_id
_entity_poly.type
_entity_poly.pdbx_seq_one_letter_code
_entity_poly.pdbx_strand_id
1 'polypeptide(L)' 'MTGNLWEWCLDWYIFEAYTFAQDNKKDDRIRGTRVIRGGCATTPALGCRNASRGSSEPGFRYAYSGFRVAIQ' A
#
# COMPACT_ATOMS: atom_id res chain seq x y z
N MET A 1 1.58 -3.11 11.57
CA MET A 1 0.22 -3.69 11.47
C MET A 1 0.32 -4.80 10.45
N THR A 2 0.20 -6.06 10.88
CA THR A 2 0.61 -7.24 10.10
C THR A 2 -0.52 -8.29 10.07
N GLY A 3 -1.03 -8.61 8.88
CA GLY A 3 -2.07 -9.63 8.67
C GLY A 3 -3.51 -9.13 8.69
N ASN A 4 -4.45 -10.09 8.63
CA ASN A 4 -5.90 -9.91 8.43
C ASN A 4 -6.26 -9.42 7.01
N LEU A 5 -6.08 -8.13 6.74
CA LEU A 5 -6.44 -7.50 5.46
C LEU A 5 -5.30 -6.61 4.98
N TRP A 6 -5.08 -6.57 3.67
CA TRP A 6 -4.28 -5.54 3.04
C TRP A 6 -4.96 -4.19 3.24
N GLU A 7 -4.20 -3.17 3.64
CA GLU A 7 -4.74 -1.85 3.94
C GLU A 7 -4.32 -0.86 2.85
N TRP A 8 -5.30 -0.22 2.20
CA TRP A 8 -5.05 0.83 1.21
C TRP A 8 -4.36 2.05 1.82
N CYS A 9 -3.37 2.58 1.10
CA CYS A 9 -2.74 3.86 1.39
C CYS A 9 -3.08 4.87 0.28
N LEU A 10 -2.99 6.15 0.63
CA LEU A 10 -3.27 7.24 -0.32
C LEU A 10 -2.20 7.34 -1.41
N ASP A 11 -1.00 6.83 -1.19
CA ASP A 11 0.12 6.93 -2.12
C ASP A 11 -0.07 6.07 -3.38
N TRP A 12 0.41 6.59 -4.51
CA TRP A 12 0.62 5.78 -5.71
C TRP A 12 1.84 4.88 -5.53
N TYR A 13 1.77 3.65 -6.02
CA TYR A 13 2.89 2.74 -5.95
C TYR A 13 3.95 3.12 -6.98
N ILE A 14 5.17 3.33 -6.48
CA ILE A 14 6.36 3.54 -7.29
C ILE A 14 7.44 2.62 -6.71
N PHE A 15 8.08 1.85 -7.58
CA PHE A 15 9.06 0.85 -7.19
C PHE A 15 10.26 1.51 -6.51
N GLU A 16 10.77 2.58 -7.12
CA GLU A 16 11.94 3.33 -6.66
C GLU A 16 11.59 4.44 -5.65
N ALA A 17 10.38 4.47 -5.09
CA ALA A 17 9.94 5.58 -4.22
C ALA A 17 10.95 5.96 -3.12
N TYR A 18 11.65 4.98 -2.54
CA TYR A 18 12.59 5.21 -1.45
C TYR A 18 13.95 5.76 -1.89
N THR A 19 14.23 5.89 -3.18
CA THR A 19 15.47 6.50 -3.67
C THR A 19 15.35 8.03 -3.81
N PHE A 20 14.14 8.57 -3.93
CA PHE A 20 13.91 10.00 -4.18
C PHE A 20 12.84 10.66 -3.30
N ALA A 21 12.05 9.89 -2.53
CA ALA A 21 11.05 10.47 -1.62
C ALA A 21 11.74 11.02 -0.36
N GLN A 22 12.31 12.22 -0.44
CA GLN A 22 12.87 12.93 0.71
C GLN A 22 11.82 13.77 1.45
N ASP A 23 10.80 14.23 0.75
CA ASP A 23 9.66 14.94 1.31
C ASP A 23 8.41 14.14 0.96
N ASN A 24 7.44 14.02 1.87
CA ASN A 24 6.10 13.43 1.69
C ASN A 24 5.24 14.12 0.58
N LYS A 25 5.86 14.66 -0.47
CA LYS A 25 5.22 15.31 -1.60
C LYS A 25 4.57 14.23 -2.46
N LYS A 26 3.24 14.22 -2.42
CA LYS A 26 2.40 13.50 -3.36
C LYS A 26 2.65 14.10 -4.75
N ASP A 27 3.15 13.32 -5.71
CA ASP A 27 3.13 13.73 -7.12
C ASP A 27 1.80 13.26 -7.73
N ASP A 28 0.87 14.19 -7.87
CA ASP A 28 -0.47 13.94 -8.40
C ASP A 28 -0.48 13.59 -9.90
N ARG A 29 0.64 13.72 -10.60
CA ARG A 29 0.77 13.32 -12.01
C ARG A 29 0.99 11.82 -12.16
N ILE A 30 1.43 11.14 -11.10
CA ILE A 30 1.64 9.70 -11.11
C ILE A 30 0.28 9.03 -11.02
N ARG A 31 0.06 8.04 -11.89
CA ARG A 31 -1.16 7.23 -11.96
C ARG A 31 -0.77 5.77 -12.13
N GLY A 32 -1.60 4.87 -11.64
CA GLY A 32 -1.34 3.43 -11.74
C GLY A 32 -2.01 2.67 -10.60
N THR A 33 -1.25 1.85 -9.90
CA THR A 33 -1.71 1.12 -8.72
C THR A 33 -1.46 1.93 -7.45
N ARG A 34 -2.33 1.79 -6.44
CA ARG A 34 -2.11 2.40 -5.11
C ARG A 34 -1.32 1.44 -4.23
N VAL A 35 -0.61 2.01 -3.26
CA VAL A 35 0.11 1.23 -2.25
C VAL A 35 -0.89 0.51 -1.35
N ILE A 36 -0.62 -0.77 -1.07
CA ILE A 36 -1.27 -1.53 0.00
C ILE A 36 -0.21 -2.04 0.98
N ARG A 37 -0.55 -2.08 2.27
CA ARG A 37 0.37 -2.47 3.36
C ARG A 37 -0.24 -3.53 4.28
N GLY A 38 0.62 -4.20 5.03
CA GLY A 38 0.25 -5.05 6.16
C GLY A 38 0.06 -6.54 5.84
N GLY A 39 -0.19 -6.92 4.59
CA GLY A 39 -0.51 -8.32 4.26
C GLY A 39 -1.94 -8.68 4.64
N CYS A 40 -2.38 -9.87 4.24
CA CYS A 40 -3.70 -10.42 4.59
C CYS A 40 -3.60 -11.87 5.10
N ALA A 41 -4.75 -12.47 5.43
CA ALA A 41 -4.85 -13.85 5.92
C ALA A 41 -4.16 -14.90 5.02
N THR A 42 -4.06 -14.65 3.71
CA THR A 42 -3.42 -15.57 2.74
C THR A 42 -2.02 -15.12 2.34
N THR A 43 -1.51 -14.00 2.87
CA THR A 43 -0.18 -13.50 2.54
C THR A 43 0.89 -14.28 3.32
N PRO A 44 1.96 -14.77 2.67
CA PRO A 44 3.08 -15.40 3.38
C PRO A 44 3.71 -14.45 4.40
N ALA A 45 4.30 -14.98 5.47
CA ALA A 45 4.90 -14.18 6.54
C ALA A 45 5.87 -13.09 6.05
N LEU A 46 6.62 -13.36 4.97
CA LEU A 46 7.54 -12.40 4.35
C LEU A 46 6.82 -11.15 3.81
N GLY A 47 5.59 -11.32 3.30
CA GLY A 47 4.74 -10.26 2.79
C GLY A 47 4.04 -9.44 3.88
N CYS A 48 3.97 -9.96 5.11
CA CYS A 48 3.42 -9.27 6.28
C CYS A 48 4.45 -8.43 7.04
N ARG A 49 5.70 -8.32 6.58
CA ARG A 49 6.70 -7.46 7.22
C ARG A 49 6.29 -5.98 7.12
N ASN A 50 6.65 -5.18 8.13
CA ASN A 50 6.32 -3.74 8.16
C ASN A 50 6.87 -2.97 6.93
N ALA A 51 8.03 -3.37 6.41
CA ALA A 51 8.64 -2.75 5.24
C ALA A 51 8.08 -3.29 3.91
N SER A 52 7.27 -4.35 3.93
CA SER A 52 6.64 -4.91 2.73
C SER A 52 5.68 -3.90 2.12
N ARG A 53 5.69 -3.80 0.79
CA ARG A 53 4.80 -2.95 0.01
C ARG A 53 4.17 -3.80 -1.08
N GLY A 54 2.85 -3.86 -1.10
CA GLY A 54 2.09 -4.33 -2.25
C GLY A 54 1.58 -3.17 -3.08
N SER A 55 1.02 -3.49 -4.23
CA SER A 55 0.26 -2.54 -5.03
C SER A 55 -1.00 -3.20 -5.57
N SER A 56 -2.05 -2.41 -5.78
CA SER A 56 -3.27 -2.89 -6.41
C SER A 56 -3.97 -1.77 -7.18
N GLU A 57 -4.68 -2.13 -8.24
CA GLU A 57 -5.41 -1.15 -9.03
C GLU A 57 -6.62 -0.63 -8.24
N PRO A 58 -6.88 0.69 -8.21
CA PRO A 58 -7.96 1.27 -7.42
C PRO A 58 -9.36 0.69 -7.71
N GLY A 59 -9.56 0.18 -8.93
CA GLY A 59 -10.82 -0.45 -9.34
C GLY A 59 -11.00 -1.89 -8.84
N PHE A 60 -9.92 -2.59 -8.48
CA PHE A 60 -10.00 -3.97 -8.00
C PHE A 60 -10.43 -4.04 -6.54
N ARG A 61 -11.40 -4.91 -6.27
CA ARG A 61 -11.94 -5.16 -4.92
C ARG A 61 -11.71 -6.61 -4.57
N TYR A 62 -10.74 -6.87 -3.69
CA TYR A 62 -10.50 -8.19 -3.13
C TYR A 62 -11.18 -8.32 -1.77
N ALA A 63 -11.67 -9.52 -1.45
CA ALA A 63 -12.25 -9.83 -0.14
C ALA A 63 -11.25 -9.63 1.03
N TYR A 64 -9.95 -9.60 0.72
CA TYR A 64 -8.87 -9.40 1.66
C TYR A 64 -8.25 -7.99 1.62
N SER A 65 -8.96 -7.01 1.07
CA SER A 65 -8.57 -5.59 1.05
C SER A 65 -9.49 -4.76 1.94
N GLY A 66 -8.89 -3.94 2.80
CA GLY A 66 -9.54 -2.97 3.67
C GLY A 66 -8.75 -1.67 3.72
N PHE A 67 -9.02 -0.83 4.70
CA PHE A 67 -8.31 0.44 4.91
C PHE A 67 -8.40 0.86 6.37
N ARG A 68 -7.55 1.81 6.77
CA ARG A 68 -7.67 2.54 8.02
C ARG A 68 -7.80 4.01 7.72
N VAL A 69 -8.60 4.70 8.53
CA VAL A 69 -8.74 6.14 8.44
C VAL A 69 -7.60 6.82 9.17
N ALA A 70 -7.13 7.93 8.62
CA ALA A 70 -6.17 8.82 9.24
C ALA A 70 -6.75 10.24 9.18
N ILE A 71 -6.38 11.06 10.16
CA ILE A 71 -6.71 12.48 10.20
C ILE A 71 -5.44 13.22 9.84
N GLN A 72 -5.54 14.24 8.98
CA GLN A 72 -4.43 15.07 8.54
C GLN A 72 -4.44 16.41 9.27
#